data_AF-A0A7C6E8B0-F1
#
_entry.id   AF-A0A7C6E8B0-F1
#
_cell.length_a   1.000
_cell.length_b   1.000
_cell.length_c   1.000
_cell.angle_alpha   90.00
_cell.angle_beta   90.00
_cell.angle_gamma   90.00
#
_symmetry.space_group_name_H-M   'P 1'
#
loop_
_entity.id
_entity.type
_entity.pdbx_description
1 polymer ?
#
loop_
_entity_poly.entity_id
_entity_poly.type
_entity_poly.pdbx_seq_one_letter_code
_entity_poly.pdbx_strand_id
1 'polypeptide(L)'
;MKIDSISTNNISNALNDGNSKKDNTSFADLLAKSLNDVNKLQIAADNAINEIATGKMDNIQDAVMAIEKADISMRLLLEVKNKAVQAYNQIMNMQV
;
A
#
# COMPACT_ATOMS: atom_id res chain seq x y z
N MET A 1 28.90 -40.99 34.33
CA MET A 1 28.21 -40.09 33.38
C MET A 1 27.85 -40.90 32.15
N LYS A 2 26.56 -41.12 31.89
CA LYS A 2 26.08 -41.75 30.65
C LYS A 2 25.89 -40.63 29.63
N ILE A 3 26.51 -40.78 28.45
CA ILE A 3 26.36 -39.87 27.33
C ILE A 3 25.18 -40.38 26.52
N ASP A 4 24.03 -39.75 26.71
CA ASP A 4 22.84 -40.04 25.91
C ASP A 4 23.05 -39.56 24.48
N SER A 5 22.66 -40.43 23.55
CA SER A 5 22.82 -40.29 22.11
C SER A 5 22.06 -39.05 21.60
N ILE A 6 22.78 -38.14 20.94
CA ILE A 6 22.17 -36.96 20.32
C ILE A 6 21.38 -37.42 19.09
N SER A 7 20.06 -37.31 19.19
CA SER A 7 19.08 -37.52 18.12
C SER A 7 19.42 -36.62 16.92
N THR A 8 19.90 -37.23 15.83
CA THR A 8 20.14 -36.59 14.52
C THR A 8 18.85 -36.24 13.77
N ASN A 9 17.67 -36.51 14.34
CA ASN A 9 16.38 -36.21 13.72
C ASN A 9 15.99 -34.72 13.80
N ASN A 10 16.74 -33.88 14.51
CA ASN A 10 16.40 -32.47 14.67
C ASN A 10 17.16 -31.52 13.71
N ILE A 11 18.17 -32.03 12.98
CA ILE A 11 18.95 -31.22 12.02
C ILE A 11 18.25 -31.19 10.65
N SER A 12 17.52 -32.25 10.30
CA SER A 12 16.74 -32.33 9.05
C SER A 12 15.52 -31.39 9.03
N ASN A 13 14.99 -31.03 10.21
CA ASN A 13 13.87 -30.08 10.32
C ASN A 13 14.30 -28.61 10.23
N ALA A 14 15.59 -28.29 10.40
CA ALA A 14 16.11 -26.93 10.27
C ALA A 14 16.43 -26.53 8.82
N LEU A 15 16.45 -27.50 7.89
CA LEU A 15 16.72 -27.27 6.46
C LEU A 15 15.45 -27.27 5.60
N ASN A 16 14.28 -27.47 6.22
CA ASN A 16 12.97 -27.38 5.59
C ASN A 16 12.15 -26.20 6.13
N ASP A 17 12.81 -25.10 6.49
CA ASP A 17 12.13 -23.80 6.54
C ASP A 17 12.11 -23.20 5.13
N GLY A 18 11.37 -23.88 4.25
CA GLY A 18 10.96 -23.37 2.94
C GLY A 18 9.93 -22.25 3.06
N ASN A 19 9.91 -21.49 4.16
CA ASN A 19 9.07 -20.32 4.35
C ASN A 19 9.73 -19.09 3.75
N SER A 20 10.18 -19.20 2.50
CA SER A 20 10.09 -18.05 1.61
C SER A 20 8.61 -17.87 1.30
N LYS A 21 7.86 -17.25 2.23
CA LYS A 21 6.69 -16.45 1.83
C LYS A 21 7.23 -15.45 0.83
N LYS A 22 7.22 -15.83 -0.45
CA LYS A 22 7.15 -14.86 -1.53
C LYS A 22 5.87 -14.11 -1.22
N ASP A 23 6.00 -12.91 -0.65
CA ASP A 23 4.98 -11.90 -0.75
C ASP A 23 4.83 -11.62 -2.24
N ASN A 24 4.05 -12.46 -2.92
CA ASN A 24 3.65 -12.31 -4.32
C ASN A 24 2.60 -11.20 -4.42
N THR A 25 2.76 -10.11 -3.67
CA THR A 25 1.88 -8.95 -3.79
C THR A 25 2.15 -8.37 -5.16
N SER A 26 1.19 -8.53 -6.07
CA SER A 26 1.31 -7.99 -7.41
C SER A 26 1.37 -6.46 -7.33
N PHE A 27 2.05 -5.84 -8.29
CA PHE A 27 1.95 -4.39 -8.48
C PHE A 27 0.48 -3.96 -8.61
N ALA A 28 -0.36 -4.79 -9.24
CA ALA A 28 -1.80 -4.54 -9.34
C ALA A 28 -2.48 -4.51 -7.97
N ASP A 29 -2.12 -5.41 -7.05
CA ASP A 29 -2.67 -5.44 -5.70
C ASP A 29 -2.24 -4.23 -4.88
N LEU A 30 -0.97 -3.82 -5.02
CA LEU A 30 -0.42 -2.65 -4.36
C LEU A 30 -1.05 -1.35 -4.89
N LEU A 31 -1.28 -1.26 -6.21
CA LEU A 31 -1.96 -0.14 -6.84
C LEU A 31 -3.43 -0.08 -6.42
N ALA A 32 -4.13 -1.22 -6.39
CA ALA A 32 -5.52 -1.31 -5.94
C ALA A 32 -5.67 -0.90 -4.46
N LYS A 33 -4.74 -1.34 -3.61
CA LYS A 33 -4.68 -0.92 -2.21
C LYS A 33 -4.45 0.58 -2.09
N SER A 34 -3.48 1.13 -2.84
CA SER A 34 -3.17 2.56 -2.83
C SER A 34 -4.37 3.40 -3.29
N LEU A 35 -5.09 2.97 -4.32
CA LEU A 35 -6.32 3.61 -4.79
C LEU A 35 -7.40 3.63 -3.70
N ASN A 36 -7.60 2.52 -3.00
CA ASN A 36 -8.55 2.44 -1.90
C ASN A 36 -8.14 3.37 -0.74
N ASP A 37 -6.84 3.43 -0.43
CA ASP A 37 -6.33 4.31 0.62
C ASP A 37 -6.50 5.79 0.27
N VAL A 38 -6.28 6.19 -1.00
CA VAL A 38 -6.59 7.55 -1.48
C VAL A 38 -8.09 7.85 -1.39
N ASN A 39 -8.95 6.91 -1.76
CA ASN A 39 -10.39 7.08 -1.65
C ASN A 39 -10.84 7.29 -0.18
N LYS A 40 -10.25 6.57 0.77
CA LYS A 40 -10.51 6.81 2.20
C LYS A 40 -10.07 8.20 2.64
N LEU A 41 -8.92 8.67 2.17
CA LEU A 41 -8.44 10.04 2.46
C LEU A 41 -9.39 11.09 1.90
N GLN A 42 -9.89 10.89 0.67
CA GLN A 42 -10.88 11.78 0.05
C GLN A 42 -12.17 11.86 0.89
N ILE A 43 -12.74 10.72 1.29
CA ILE A 43 -13.95 10.68 2.11
C ILE A 43 -13.71 11.34 3.48
N ALA A 44 -12.54 11.12 4.08
CA ALA A 44 -12.19 11.76 5.36
C ALA A 44 -12.10 13.28 5.22
N ALA A 45 -11.50 13.78 4.14
CA ALA A 45 -11.44 15.20 3.83
C ALA A 45 -12.85 15.80 3.62
N ASP A 46 -13.71 15.13 2.85
CA ASP A 46 -15.08 15.58 2.60
C ASP A 46 -15.91 15.64 3.90
N ASN A 47 -15.75 14.64 4.78
CA ASN A 47 -16.39 14.65 6.09
C ASN A 47 -15.89 15.79 6.96
N ALA A 48 -14.58 16.03 6.99
CA ALA A 48 -13.99 17.12 7.77
C ALA A 48 -14.46 18.50 7.26
N ILE A 49 -14.61 18.68 5.95
CA ILE A 49 -15.20 19.89 5.34
C ILE A 49 -16.64 20.07 5.82
N ASN A 50 -17.44 19.01 5.80
CA ASN A 50 -18.83 19.06 6.24
C ASN A 50 -18.97 19.37 7.73
N GLU A 51 -18.09 18.82 8.57
CA GLU A 51 -18.11 19.08 10.01
C GLU A 51 -17.72 20.52 10.35
N ILE A 52 -16.78 21.12 9.61
CA ILE A 52 -16.45 22.54 9.71
C ILE A 52 -17.61 23.42 9.22
N ALA A 53 -18.17 23.12 8.04
CA ALA A 53 -19.26 23.89 7.46
C ALA A 53 -20.53 23.86 8.34
N THR A 54 -20.74 22.78 9.09
CA THR A 54 -21.87 22.66 10.04
C THR A 54 -21.56 23.19 11.44
N GLY A 55 -20.34 23.70 11.68
CA GLY A 55 -19.92 24.26 12.97
C GLY A 55 -19.77 23.22 14.08
N LYS A 56 -19.64 21.93 13.72
CA LYS A 56 -19.50 20.81 14.67
C LYS A 56 -18.06 20.55 15.10
N MET A 57 -17.08 21.15 14.42
CA MET A 57 -15.66 20.94 14.66
C MET A 57 -14.94 22.29 14.73
N ASP A 58 -14.33 22.58 15.89
CA ASP A 58 -13.48 23.77 16.10
C ASP A 58 -12.08 23.60 15.51
N ASN A 59 -11.69 22.37 15.15
CA ASN A 59 -10.36 22.05 14.69
C ASN A 59 -10.23 22.13 13.16
N ILE A 60 -10.22 23.37 12.64
CA ILE A 60 -10.00 23.66 11.22
C ILE A 60 -8.65 23.11 10.72
N GLN A 61 -7.63 23.05 11.59
CA GLN A 61 -6.29 22.62 11.24
C GLN A 61 -6.26 21.14 10.82
N ASP A 62 -6.96 20.27 11.55
CA ASP A 62 -7.03 18.84 11.23
C ASP A 62 -7.73 18.59 9.89
N ALA A 63 -8.79 19.34 9.58
CA ALA A 63 -9.47 19.21 8.29
C ALA A 63 -8.60 19.69 7.13
N VAL A 64 -7.95 20.84 7.28
CA VAL A 64 -7.02 21.35 6.25
C VAL A 64 -5.89 20.34 6.02
N MET A 65 -5.36 19.73 7.09
CA MET A 65 -4.35 18.68 6.98
C MET A 65 -4.90 17.43 6.27
N ALA A 66 -6.14 17.02 6.54
CA ALA A 66 -6.78 15.89 5.87
C ALA A 66 -6.97 16.16 4.37
N ILE A 67 -7.42 17.37 4.02
CA ILE A 67 -7.59 17.83 2.63
C ILE A 67 -6.24 17.82 1.90
N GLU A 68 -5.20 18.41 2.49
CA GLU A 68 -3.87 18.49 1.89
C GLU A 68 -3.29 17.08 1.66
N LYS A 69 -3.46 16.20 2.64
CA LYS A 69 -3.03 14.80 2.53
C LYS A 69 -3.75 14.07 1.40
N ALA A 70 -5.06 14.29 1.26
CA ALA A 70 -5.84 13.71 0.17
C ALA A 70 -5.38 14.24 -1.20
N ASP A 71 -5.18 15.55 -1.34
CA ASP A 71 -4.75 16.17 -2.59
C ASP A 71 -3.36 15.69 -3.04
N ILE A 72 -2.36 15.72 -2.15
CA ILE A 72 -1.01 15.23 -2.46
C ILE A 72 -1.04 13.76 -2.85
N SER A 73 -1.79 12.93 -2.11
CA SER A 73 -1.88 11.49 -2.40
C SER A 73 -2.56 11.21 -3.74
N MET A 74 -3.58 12.00 -4.08
CA MET A 74 -4.28 11.89 -5.37
C MET A 74 -3.38 12.32 -6.53
N ARG A 75 -2.63 13.42 -6.40
CA ARG A 75 -1.64 13.85 -7.40
C ARG A 75 -0.60 12.76 -7.67
N LEU A 76 -0.05 12.18 -6.60
CA LEU A 76 0.90 11.07 -6.71
C LEU A 76 0.29 9.87 -7.46
N LEU A 77 -0.95 9.49 -7.11
CA LEU A 77 -1.64 8.39 -7.78
C LEU A 77 -1.84 8.66 -9.29
N LEU A 78 -2.20 9.89 -9.65
CA LEU A 78 -2.37 10.30 -11.05
C LEU A 78 -1.04 10.22 -11.82
N GLU A 79 0.07 10.63 -11.21
CA GLU A 79 1.40 10.49 -11.82
C GLU A 79 1.75 9.02 -12.06
N VAL A 80 1.54 8.16 -11.06
CA VAL A 80 1.77 6.71 -11.19
C VAL A 80 0.89 6.12 -12.29
N LYS A 81 -0.41 6.46 -12.32
CA LYS A 81 -1.34 6.02 -13.36
C LYS A 81 -0.89 6.46 -14.74
N ASN A 82 -0.46 7.73 -14.89
CA ASN A 82 0.02 8.25 -16.16
C ASN A 82 1.30 7.55 -16.60
N LYS A 83 2.22 7.28 -15.67
CA LYS A 83 3.47 6.57 -15.97
C LYS A 83 3.22 5.11 -16.37
N ALA A 84 2.27 4.43 -15.72
CA ALA A 84 1.88 3.06 -16.07
C ALA A 84 1.28 2.99 -17.48
N VAL A 85 0.39 3.92 -17.83
CA VAL A 85 -0.17 4.02 -19.19
C VAL A 85 0.91 4.34 -20.23
N GLN A 86 1.83 5.25 -19.92
CA GLN A 86 2.97 5.53 -20.80
C GLN A 86 3.85 4.31 -21.02
N ALA A 87 4.19 3.56 -19.97
CA ALA A 87 4.99 2.35 -20.07
C ALA A 87 4.30 1.29 -20.95
N TYR A 88 2.98 1.11 -20.78
CA TYR A 88 2.19 0.24 -21.65
C TYR A 88 2.26 0.68 -23.12
N ASN A 89 2.03 1.98 -23.39
CA ASN A 89 2.10 2.52 -24.75
C ASN A 89 3.51 2.41 -25.36
N GLN A 90 4.56 2.58 -24.56
CA GLN A 90 5.94 2.45 -25.01
C GLN A 90 6.29 1.01 -25.43
N ILE A 91 5.80 0.01 -24.68
CA ILE A 91 5.97 -1.40 -25.05
C ILE A 91 5.23 -1.70 -26.36
N MET A 92 4.02 -1.17 -26.53
CA MET A 92 3.23 -1.34 -27.76
C MET A 92 3.93 -0.72 -28.99
N ASN A 93 4.54 0.45 -28.81
CA ASN A 93 5.23 1.17 -29.88
C ASN A 93 6.66 0.67 -30.17
N MET A 94 7.22 -0.23 -29.35
CA MET A 94 8.52 -0.87 -29.63
C MET A 94 8.44 -1.89 -30.77
N GLN A 95 7.24 -2.32 -31.14
CA GLN A 95 7.01 -3.38 -32.12
C GLN A 95 6.38 -2.82 -33.39
N VAL A 96 7.11 -1.90 -34.04
CA VAL A 96 6.99 -1.55 -35.47
C VAL A 96 8.37 -1.25 -36.04
#